data_AF-A0A7V3E849-F1
#
_entry.id   AF-A0A7V3E849-F1
#
_cell.length_a   1.000
_cell.length_b   1.000
_cell.length_c   1.000
_cell.angle_alpha   90.00
_cell.angle_beta   90.00
_cell.angle_gamma   90.00
#
_symmetry.space_group_name_H-M   'P 1'
#
loop_
_entity.id
_entity.type
_entity.pdbx_description
1 polymer ?
#
loop_
_entity_poly.entity_id
_entity_poly.type
_entity_poly.pdbx_seq_one_letter_code
_entity_poly.pdbx_strand_id
1 'polypeptide(L)'
;MESWIAFVALVVSIIVGISQYISNKKANEASDLANKIQLQQNEFDIKKGEILLLGLTGRYFILVINNWEENGKMRKDKLSIKKYLAGLKSLDRDFNELLGNTFYINLLEVYPDINLLLVSLRSEIIDKEENINPGVDGKTFDLFYNLYFSLKSNIKYSRSFDSNYYKHIDEAANFLKVELDKLRLRNIK
;
A
#
# COMPACT_ATOMS: atom_id res chain seq x y z
N MET A 1 -2.74 -22.25 71.79
CA MET A 1 -2.04 -22.79 70.60
C MET A 1 -2.71 -22.31 69.33
N GLU A 2 -4.04 -22.28 69.27
CA GLU A 2 -4.84 -21.83 68.10
C GLU A 2 -4.65 -20.35 67.73
N SER A 3 -4.50 -19.45 68.72
CA SER A 3 -4.34 -18.00 68.49
C SER A 3 -3.03 -17.60 67.81
N TRP A 4 -1.95 -18.36 68.02
CA TRP A 4 -0.66 -18.14 67.34
C TRP A 4 -0.72 -18.54 65.86
N ILE A 5 -1.40 -19.65 65.56
CA ILE A 5 -1.60 -20.14 64.18
C ILE A 5 -2.43 -19.14 63.37
N ALA A 6 -3.48 -18.57 63.97
CA ALA A 6 -4.31 -17.54 63.33
C ALA A 6 -3.51 -16.25 63.02
N PHE A 7 -2.64 -15.83 63.94
CA PHE A 7 -1.77 -14.66 63.72
C PHE A 7 -0.77 -14.89 62.59
N VAL A 8 -0.11 -16.05 62.55
CA VAL A 8 0.82 -16.41 61.46
C VAL A 8 0.10 -16.48 60.12
N ALA A 9 -1.11 -17.07 60.07
CA ALA A 9 -1.92 -17.14 58.86
C ALA A 9 -2.31 -15.74 58.33
N LEU A 10 -2.63 -14.80 59.23
CA LEU A 10 -2.91 -13.40 58.86
C LEU A 10 -1.69 -12.74 58.22
N VAL A 11 -0.51 -12.87 58.84
CA VAL A 11 0.74 -12.28 58.34
C VAL A 11 1.10 -12.85 56.97
N VAL A 12 1.01 -14.18 56.80
CA VAL A 12 1.24 -14.83 55.50
C VAL A 12 0.25 -14.33 54.45
N SER A 13 -1.03 -14.20 54.80
CA SER A 13 -2.06 -13.71 53.87
C SER A 13 -1.80 -12.27 53.41
N ILE A 14 -1.32 -11.41 54.30
CA ILE A 14 -0.94 -10.03 53.97
C ILE A 14 0.27 -10.01 53.03
N ILE A 15 1.31 -10.80 53.32
CA ILE A 15 2.51 -10.88 52.48
C ILE A 15 2.17 -11.41 51.08
N VAL A 16 1.35 -12.46 51.01
CA VAL A 16 0.87 -13.03 49.74
C VAL A 16 0.02 -12.01 48.98
N GLY A 17 -0.88 -11.30 49.66
CA GLY A 17 -1.70 -10.25 49.04
C GLY A 17 -0.89 -9.10 48.48
N ILE A 18 0.13 -8.62 49.21
CA ILE A 18 1.06 -7.58 48.73
C ILE A 18 1.87 -8.09 47.54
N SER A 19 2.38 -9.33 47.58
CA SER A 19 3.13 -9.95 46.49
C SER A 19 2.28 -10.08 45.22
N GLN A 20 1.03 -10.55 45.35
CA GLN A 20 0.07 -10.65 44.26
C GLN A 20 -0.28 -9.28 43.68
N TYR A 21 -0.49 -8.26 44.54
CA TYR A 21 -0.75 -6.90 44.08
C TYR A 21 0.41 -6.31 43.27
N ILE A 22 1.66 -6.49 43.74
CA ILE A 22 2.85 -6.03 43.02
C ILE A 22 3.00 -6.80 41.69
N SER A 23 2.77 -8.10 41.69
CA SER A 23 2.84 -8.94 40.49
C SER A 23 1.79 -8.51 39.46
N ASN A 24 0.54 -8.31 39.88
CA ASN A 24 -0.55 -7.86 39.02
C ASN A 24 -0.29 -6.47 38.45
N LYS A 25 0.24 -5.54 39.26
CA LYS A 25 0.61 -4.20 38.79
C LYS A 25 1.69 -4.28 37.71
N LYS A 26 2.74 -5.08 37.92
CA LYS A 26 3.80 -5.30 36.91
C LYS A 26 3.27 -5.97 35.65
N ALA A 27 2.37 -6.94 35.77
CA ALA A 27 1.75 -7.61 34.64
C ALA A 27 0.89 -6.64 33.81
N ASN A 28 0.12 -5.77 34.47
CA ASN A 28 -0.67 -4.73 33.79
C ASN A 28 0.24 -3.71 33.09
N GLU A 29 1.29 -3.21 33.76
CA GLU A 29 2.28 -2.31 33.15
C GLU A 29 2.99 -2.95 31.95
N ALA A 30 3.33 -4.23 32.04
CA ALA A 30 3.93 -4.99 30.93
C ALA A 30 2.94 -5.18 29.77
N SER A 31 1.66 -5.45 30.05
CA SER A 31 0.62 -5.57 29.02
C SER A 31 0.38 -4.23 28.31
N ASP A 32 0.33 -3.13 29.06
CA ASP A 32 0.16 -1.79 28.49
C ASP A 32 1.36 -1.40 27.62
N LEU A 33 2.58 -1.77 28.05
CA LEU A 33 3.79 -1.57 27.25
C LEU A 33 3.78 -2.41 25.98
N ALA A 34 3.39 -3.69 26.07
CA ALA A 34 3.27 -4.58 24.92
C ALA A 34 2.25 -4.04 23.89
N ASN A 35 1.09 -3.57 24.36
CA ASN A 35 0.09 -2.93 23.50
C ASN A 35 0.63 -1.69 22.80
N LYS A 36 1.37 -0.83 23.52
CA LYS A 36 2.01 0.36 22.92
C LYS A 36 3.06 -0.01 21.86
N ILE A 37 3.90 -1.01 22.14
CA ILE A 37 4.90 -1.50 21.18
C ILE A 37 4.21 -2.05 19.93
N GLN A 38 3.14 -2.83 20.10
CA GLN A 38 2.39 -3.40 18.98
C GLN A 38 1.74 -2.32 18.11
N LEU A 39 1.16 -1.28 18.72
CA LEU A 39 0.62 -0.11 17.99
C LEU A 39 1.71 0.62 17.20
N GLN A 40 2.87 0.86 17.81
CA GLN A 40 4.00 1.50 17.13
C GLN A 40 4.54 0.66 15.96
N GLN A 41 4.59 -0.66 16.13
CA GLN A 41 5.00 -1.57 15.07
C GLN A 41 4.00 -1.57 13.91
N ASN A 42 2.70 -1.61 14.20
CA ASN A 42 1.65 -1.52 13.19
C ASN A 42 1.73 -0.19 12.41
N GLU A 43 1.93 0.94 13.09
CA GLU A 43 2.10 2.24 12.43
C GLU A 43 3.34 2.28 11.51
N PHE A 44 4.45 1.69 11.95
CA PHE A 44 5.67 1.59 11.15
C PHE A 44 5.46 0.73 9.91
N ASP A 45 4.81 -0.42 10.08
CA ASP A 45 4.50 -1.36 9.00
C ASP A 45 3.55 -0.75 7.96
N ILE A 46 2.52 -0.02 8.40
CA ILE A 46 1.62 0.73 7.52
C ILE A 46 2.41 1.74 6.70
N LYS A 47 3.22 2.60 7.34
CA LYS A 47 4.02 3.62 6.64
C LYS A 47 4.94 3.01 5.59
N LYS A 48 5.58 1.88 5.92
CA LYS A 48 6.43 1.16 4.97
C LYS A 48 5.63 0.63 3.80
N GLY A 49 4.47 0.02 4.05
CA GLY A 49 3.57 -0.47 3.02
C GLY A 49 3.04 0.65 2.12
N GLU A 50 2.69 1.81 2.68
CA GLU A 50 2.24 2.99 1.94
C GLU A 50 3.31 3.49 0.95
N ILE A 51 4.57 3.56 1.39
CA ILE A 51 5.69 3.99 0.54
C ILE A 51 5.92 3.00 -0.60
N LEU A 52 5.87 1.69 -0.30
CA LEU A 52 6.01 0.64 -1.32
C LEU A 52 4.87 0.71 -2.34
N LEU A 53 3.63 0.85 -1.87
CA LEU A 53 2.46 0.95 -2.73
C LEU A 53 2.50 2.22 -3.60
N LEU A 54 2.96 3.35 -3.04
CA LEU A 54 3.19 4.57 -3.79
C LEU A 54 4.24 4.36 -4.90
N GLY A 55 5.30 3.61 -4.61
CA GLY A 55 6.32 3.24 -5.60
C GLY A 55 5.76 2.39 -6.75
N LEU A 56 4.95 1.37 -6.43
CA LEU A 56 4.33 0.48 -7.41
C LEU A 56 3.31 1.24 -8.29
N THR A 57 2.47 2.06 -7.67
CA THR A 57 1.50 2.90 -8.40
C THR A 57 2.21 3.94 -9.27
N GLY A 58 3.30 4.54 -8.79
CA GLY A 58 4.14 5.42 -9.60
C GLY A 58 4.79 4.72 -10.80
N ARG A 59 5.26 3.48 -10.62
CA ARG A 59 5.83 2.66 -11.69
C ARG A 59 4.82 2.36 -12.80
N TYR A 60 3.54 2.23 -12.50
CA TYR A 60 2.50 2.09 -13.52
C TYR A 60 2.54 3.27 -14.51
N PHE A 61 2.61 4.52 -14.04
CA PHE A 61 2.69 5.68 -14.94
C PHE A 61 3.96 5.67 -15.80
N ILE A 62 5.08 5.17 -15.26
CA ILE A 62 6.32 4.98 -16.04
C ILE A 62 6.10 3.95 -17.16
N LEU A 63 5.43 2.84 -16.87
CA LEU A 63 5.10 1.84 -17.89
C LEU A 63 4.19 2.42 -18.97
N VAL A 64 3.19 3.20 -18.57
CA VAL A 64 2.24 3.82 -19.49
C VAL A 64 2.95 4.88 -20.35
N ILE A 65 3.66 5.85 -19.77
CA ILE A 65 4.33 6.94 -20.51
C ILE A 65 5.39 6.44 -21.49
N ASN A 66 6.03 5.30 -21.21
CA ASN A 66 6.97 4.68 -22.15
C ASN A 66 6.32 4.20 -23.46
N ASN A 67 4.99 4.13 -23.50
CA ASN A 67 4.24 3.91 -24.74
C ASN A 67 3.87 5.22 -25.47
N TRP A 68 4.31 6.38 -25.01
CA TRP A 68 4.11 7.65 -25.70
C TRP A 68 5.37 8.08 -26.45
N GLU A 69 5.17 8.79 -27.55
CA GLU A 69 6.17 9.55 -28.27
C GLU A 69 6.23 10.98 -27.74
N GLU A 70 7.34 11.67 -27.99
CA GLU A 70 7.52 13.10 -27.60
C GLU A 70 6.45 14.01 -28.21
N ASN A 71 5.88 13.62 -29.36
CA ASN A 71 4.80 14.35 -30.03
C ASN A 71 3.41 14.11 -29.40
N GLY A 72 3.33 13.37 -28.29
CA GLY A 72 2.10 13.04 -27.57
C GLY A 72 1.27 11.90 -28.16
N LYS A 73 1.75 11.22 -29.21
CA LYS A 73 1.08 10.06 -29.78
C LYS A 73 1.48 8.77 -29.08
N MET A 74 0.51 7.88 -28.93
CA MET A 74 0.78 6.54 -28.42
C MET A 74 1.47 5.69 -29.50
N ARG A 75 2.56 5.02 -29.13
CA ARG A 75 3.28 4.04 -29.93
C ARG A 75 2.37 2.84 -30.19
N LYS A 76 2.30 2.41 -31.46
CA LYS A 76 1.45 1.30 -31.89
C LYS A 76 2.22 0.11 -32.46
N ASP A 77 3.55 0.15 -32.39
CA ASP A 77 4.39 -0.92 -32.90
C ASP A 77 4.34 -2.15 -31.98
N LYS A 78 4.51 -3.34 -32.57
CA LYS A 78 4.43 -4.62 -31.85
C LYS A 78 5.44 -4.72 -30.70
N LEU A 79 6.60 -4.08 -30.81
CA LEU A 79 7.64 -4.15 -29.78
C LEU A 79 7.23 -3.33 -28.55
N SER A 80 6.72 -2.12 -28.74
CA SER A 80 6.20 -1.29 -27.65
C SER A 80 5.07 -1.99 -26.90
N ILE A 81 4.10 -2.59 -27.61
CA ILE A 81 2.99 -3.33 -26.99
C ILE A 81 3.52 -4.53 -26.17
N LYS A 82 4.50 -5.28 -26.70
CA LYS A 82 5.13 -6.38 -25.95
C LYS A 82 5.86 -5.89 -24.70
N LYS A 83 6.58 -4.77 -24.80
CA LYS A 83 7.27 -4.16 -23.65
C LYS A 83 6.28 -3.68 -22.59
N TYR A 84 5.16 -3.09 -23.00
CA TYR A 84 4.10 -2.69 -22.10
C TYR A 84 3.52 -3.89 -21.35
N LEU A 85 3.11 -4.93 -22.07
CA LEU A 85 2.56 -6.16 -21.47
C LEU A 85 3.56 -6.82 -20.52
N ALA A 86 4.84 -6.92 -20.90
CA ALA A 86 5.89 -7.43 -20.02
C ALA A 86 6.06 -6.56 -18.77
N GLY A 87 5.93 -5.25 -18.91
CA GLY A 87 5.90 -4.28 -17.82
C GLY A 87 4.74 -4.51 -16.86
N LEU A 88 3.51 -4.63 -17.38
CA LEU A 88 2.31 -4.89 -16.59
C LEU A 88 2.42 -6.21 -15.81
N LYS A 89 2.90 -7.28 -16.45
CA LYS A 89 3.16 -8.57 -15.79
C LYS A 89 4.23 -8.47 -14.70
N SER A 90 5.28 -7.68 -14.93
CA SER A 90 6.25 -7.42 -13.87
C SER A 90 5.60 -6.70 -12.70
N LEU A 91 4.78 -5.68 -12.97
CA LEU A 91 4.08 -4.92 -11.95
C LEU A 91 3.12 -5.81 -11.14
N ASP A 92 2.35 -6.69 -11.79
CA ASP A 92 1.47 -7.65 -11.09
C ASP A 92 2.26 -8.57 -10.15
N ARG A 93 3.44 -9.05 -10.57
CA ARG A 93 4.32 -9.84 -9.68
C ARG A 93 4.78 -9.03 -8.47
N ASP A 94 5.21 -7.79 -8.66
CA ASP A 94 5.66 -6.94 -7.56
C ASP A 94 4.51 -6.63 -6.58
N PHE A 95 3.29 -6.47 -7.10
CA PHE A 95 2.09 -6.39 -6.27
C PHE A 95 1.83 -7.69 -5.52
N ASN A 96 1.96 -8.85 -6.16
CA ASN A 96 1.80 -10.14 -5.47
C ASN A 96 2.82 -10.36 -4.35
N GLU A 97 4.05 -9.85 -4.51
CA GLU A 97 5.05 -9.84 -3.44
C GLU A 97 4.62 -8.92 -2.27
N LEU A 98 3.98 -7.79 -2.58
CA LEU A 98 3.37 -6.92 -1.58
C LEU A 98 2.25 -7.65 -0.82
N LEU A 99 1.38 -8.39 -1.53
CA LEU A 99 0.29 -9.19 -0.96
C LEU A 99 0.79 -10.25 0.02
N GLY A 100 1.96 -10.82 -0.26
CA GLY A 100 2.58 -11.85 0.58
C GLY A 100 3.18 -11.32 1.89
N ASN A 101 3.15 -10.01 2.12
CA ASN A 101 3.76 -9.39 3.29
C ASN A 101 2.74 -9.14 4.42
N THR A 102 3.18 -9.27 5.67
CA THR A 102 2.33 -9.09 6.87
C THR A 102 1.71 -7.70 6.97
N PHE A 103 2.34 -6.68 6.39
CA PHE A 103 1.78 -5.32 6.39
C PHE A 103 0.60 -5.14 5.40
N TYR A 104 0.37 -6.07 4.45
CA TYR A 104 -0.69 -5.92 3.46
C TYR A 104 -2.09 -5.91 4.09
N ILE A 105 -2.32 -6.74 5.12
CA ILE A 105 -3.60 -6.80 5.82
C ILE A 105 -3.93 -5.42 6.43
N ASN A 106 -2.97 -4.84 7.13
CA ASN A 106 -3.12 -3.50 7.73
C ASN A 106 -3.27 -2.43 6.64
N LEU A 107 -2.61 -2.59 5.49
CA LEU A 107 -2.72 -1.66 4.36
C LEU A 107 -4.11 -1.71 3.71
N LEU A 108 -4.70 -2.89 3.59
CA LEU A 108 -6.03 -3.10 3.02
C LEU A 108 -7.14 -2.44 3.85
N GLU A 109 -7.00 -2.44 5.18
CA GLU A 109 -7.95 -1.76 6.06
C GLU A 109 -8.00 -0.25 5.81
N VAL A 110 -6.86 0.34 5.44
CA VAL A 110 -6.75 1.77 5.15
C VAL A 110 -7.08 2.09 3.68
N TYR A 111 -6.69 1.21 2.75
CA TYR A 111 -6.82 1.40 1.30
C TYR A 111 -7.52 0.19 0.65
N PRO A 112 -8.83 0.02 0.83
CA PRO A 112 -9.55 -1.15 0.32
C PRO A 112 -9.56 -1.26 -1.22
N ASP A 113 -9.41 -0.12 -1.90
CA ASP A 113 -9.41 -0.02 -3.37
C ASP A 113 -8.21 -0.73 -4.04
N ILE A 114 -7.20 -1.15 -3.27
CA ILE A 114 -6.07 -1.93 -3.79
C ILE A 114 -6.56 -3.20 -4.49
N ASN A 115 -7.55 -3.89 -3.91
CA ASN A 115 -8.09 -5.11 -4.52
C ASN A 115 -8.72 -4.83 -5.90
N LEU A 116 -9.45 -3.73 -6.02
CA LEU A 116 -10.07 -3.33 -7.28
C LEU A 116 -8.99 -2.98 -8.32
N LEU A 117 -7.94 -2.26 -7.91
CA LEU A 117 -6.80 -1.95 -8.75
C LEU A 117 -6.10 -3.22 -9.28
N LEU A 118 -5.90 -4.23 -8.43
CA LEU A 118 -5.27 -5.49 -8.84
C LEU A 118 -6.12 -6.30 -9.81
N VAL A 119 -7.44 -6.35 -9.57
CA VAL A 119 -8.37 -6.98 -10.51
C VAL A 119 -8.30 -6.27 -11.87
N SER A 120 -8.37 -4.94 -11.88
CA SER A 120 -8.28 -4.14 -13.11
C SER A 120 -6.94 -4.32 -13.83
N LEU A 121 -5.81 -4.35 -13.12
CA LEU A 121 -4.49 -4.62 -13.70
C LEU A 121 -4.46 -5.98 -14.40
N ARG A 122 -4.97 -7.03 -13.75
CA ARG A 122 -4.99 -8.39 -14.30
C ARG A 122 -5.92 -8.50 -15.49
N SER A 123 -7.08 -7.85 -15.44
CA SER A 123 -7.97 -7.74 -16.60
C SER A 123 -7.28 -7.05 -17.77
N GLU A 124 -6.57 -5.94 -17.55
CA GLU A 124 -5.81 -5.27 -18.61
C GLU A 124 -4.71 -6.17 -19.19
N ILE A 125 -4.03 -6.97 -18.36
CA ILE A 125 -3.05 -7.95 -18.83
C ILE A 125 -3.70 -8.98 -19.75
N ILE A 126 -4.81 -9.59 -19.33
CA ILE A 126 -5.55 -10.60 -20.10
C ILE A 126 -6.03 -10.00 -21.42
N ASP A 127 -6.64 -8.82 -21.38
CA ASP A 127 -7.13 -8.13 -22.57
C ASP A 127 -6.01 -7.88 -23.58
N LYS A 128 -4.80 -7.56 -23.11
CA LYS A 128 -3.61 -7.34 -23.95
C LYS A 128 -2.99 -8.62 -24.50
N GLU A 129 -3.16 -9.74 -23.80
CA GLU A 129 -2.76 -11.06 -24.27
C GLU A 129 -3.67 -11.57 -25.39
N GLU A 130 -4.98 -11.41 -25.20
CA GLU A 130 -5.99 -11.84 -26.18
C GLU A 130 -6.07 -10.89 -27.38
N ASN A 131 -5.98 -9.58 -27.11
CA ASN A 131 -6.08 -8.53 -28.12
C ASN A 131 -4.85 -7.62 -28.05
N ILE A 132 -3.92 -7.78 -29.00
CA ILE A 132 -2.73 -6.92 -29.14
C ILE A 132 -3.16 -5.53 -29.64
N ASN A 133 -3.81 -4.76 -28.77
CA ASN A 133 -4.23 -3.39 -28.98
C ASN A 133 -3.28 -2.47 -28.22
N PRO A 134 -2.72 -1.42 -28.85
CA PRO A 134 -1.88 -0.47 -28.16
C PRO A 134 -2.57 0.30 -27.03
N GLY A 135 -3.90 0.49 -27.00
CA GLY A 135 -4.56 1.38 -26.04
C GLY A 135 -4.36 1.02 -24.55
N VAL A 136 -4.29 2.01 -23.67
CA VAL A 136 -4.35 1.81 -22.21
C VAL A 136 -5.80 1.67 -21.77
N ASP A 137 -6.08 0.81 -20.79
CA ASP A 137 -7.41 0.80 -20.19
C ASP A 137 -7.60 2.02 -19.29
N GLY A 138 -8.58 2.87 -19.64
CA GLY A 138 -8.85 4.11 -18.91
C GLY A 138 -9.34 3.88 -17.49
N LYS A 139 -10.05 2.76 -17.23
CA LYS A 139 -10.54 2.45 -15.88
C LYS A 139 -9.39 2.03 -14.97
N THR A 140 -8.51 1.14 -15.44
CA THR A 140 -7.28 0.79 -14.73
C THR A 140 -6.45 2.02 -14.46
N PHE A 141 -6.25 2.89 -15.47
CA PHE A 141 -5.51 4.13 -15.28
C PHE A 141 -6.10 5.02 -14.17
N ASP A 142 -7.42 5.24 -14.17
CA ASP A 142 -8.09 6.07 -13.18
C ASP A 142 -7.93 5.51 -11.75
N LEU A 143 -7.94 4.18 -11.58
CA LEU A 143 -7.69 3.54 -10.28
C LEU A 143 -6.26 3.79 -9.80
N PHE A 144 -5.27 3.62 -10.67
CA PHE A 144 -3.87 3.92 -10.34
C PHE A 144 -3.66 5.40 -10.03
N TYR A 145 -4.26 6.29 -10.81
CA TYR A 145 -4.21 7.74 -10.62
C TYR A 145 -4.76 8.14 -9.24
N ASN A 146 -5.98 7.72 -8.93
CA ASN A 146 -6.64 8.08 -7.68
C ASN A 146 -5.91 7.52 -6.47
N LEU A 147 -5.47 6.25 -6.52
CA LEU A 147 -4.75 5.65 -5.41
C LEU A 147 -3.39 6.31 -5.17
N TYR A 148 -2.64 6.61 -6.23
CA TYR A 148 -1.33 7.28 -6.12
C TYR A 148 -1.45 8.65 -5.43
N PHE A 149 -2.36 9.50 -5.90
CA PHE A 149 -2.52 10.84 -5.32
C PHE A 149 -3.13 10.80 -3.91
N SER A 150 -4.02 9.83 -3.64
CA SER A 150 -4.53 9.57 -2.28
C SER A 150 -3.39 9.21 -1.32
N LEU A 151 -2.58 8.20 -1.65
CA LEU A 151 -1.40 7.80 -0.86
C LEU A 151 -0.45 8.97 -0.63
N LYS A 152 -0.14 9.71 -1.70
CA LYS A 152 0.79 10.85 -1.62
C LYS A 152 0.29 11.94 -0.68
N SER A 153 -1.02 12.21 -0.65
CA SER A 153 -1.63 13.19 0.25
C SER A 153 -1.68 12.74 1.71
N ASN A 154 -1.79 11.43 1.96
CA ASN A 154 -1.94 10.87 3.30
C ASN A 154 -0.60 10.63 4.01
N ILE A 155 0.47 10.33 3.25
CA ILE A 155 1.80 10.12 3.81
C ILE A 155 2.39 11.47 4.25
N LYS A 156 2.30 11.77 5.55
CA LYS A 156 2.79 13.01 6.15
C LYS A 156 4.32 13.17 5.99
N TYR A 157 4.74 14.32 5.45
CA TYR A 157 6.13 14.84 5.47
C TYR A 157 7.23 13.83 5.11
N SER A 158 7.11 13.19 3.95
CA SER A 158 8.23 12.49 3.34
C SER A 158 9.05 13.51 2.52
N ARG A 159 10.17 14.00 3.05
CA ARG A 159 11.16 14.78 2.25
C ARG A 159 11.56 14.04 0.95
N SER A 160 11.41 12.72 0.95
CA SER A 160 11.60 11.85 -0.21
C SER A 160 10.71 12.21 -1.40
N PHE A 161 9.52 12.79 -1.17
CA PHE A 161 8.60 13.22 -2.24
C PHE A 161 9.04 14.48 -2.97
N ASP A 162 9.95 15.27 -2.38
CA ASP A 162 10.53 16.45 -3.05
C ASP A 162 11.59 16.07 -4.10
N SER A 163 11.94 14.78 -4.19
CA SER A 163 12.90 14.28 -5.17
C SER A 163 12.39 14.41 -6.60
N ASN A 164 13.33 14.57 -7.54
CA ASN A 164 13.03 14.62 -8.97
C ASN A 164 12.28 13.38 -9.46
N TYR A 165 12.50 12.24 -8.81
CA TYR A 165 11.78 11.00 -9.12
C TYR A 165 10.27 11.15 -8.99
N TYR A 166 9.77 11.60 -7.84
CA TYR A 166 8.32 11.76 -7.63
C TYR A 166 7.74 12.94 -8.41
N LYS A 167 8.52 13.99 -8.65
CA LYS A 167 8.09 15.10 -9.53
C LYS A 167 7.84 14.63 -10.95
N HIS A 168 8.75 13.85 -11.53
CA HIS A 168 8.56 13.30 -12.87
C HIS A 168 7.39 12.31 -12.93
N ILE A 169 7.13 11.56 -11.86
CA ILE A 169 5.95 10.70 -11.78
C ILE A 169 4.66 11.53 -11.80
N ASP A 170 4.58 12.61 -11.02
CA ASP A 170 3.42 13.50 -11.02
C ASP A 170 3.18 14.12 -12.40
N GLU A 171 4.26 14.60 -13.05
CA GLU A 171 4.21 15.17 -14.38
C GLU A 171 3.71 14.14 -15.40
N ALA A 172 4.25 12.90 -15.36
CA ALA A 172 3.80 11.81 -16.21
C ALA A 172 2.33 11.46 -15.95
N ALA A 173 1.91 11.31 -14.70
CA ALA A 173 0.54 10.97 -14.33
C ALA A 173 -0.45 12.04 -14.82
N ASN A 174 -0.14 13.31 -14.62
CA ASN A 174 -0.99 14.42 -15.05
C ASN A 174 -1.03 14.56 -16.57
N PHE A 175 0.10 14.42 -17.25
CA PHE A 175 0.14 14.37 -18.72
C PHE A 175 -0.74 13.24 -19.27
N LEU A 176 -0.57 12.03 -18.73
CA LEU A 176 -1.33 10.85 -19.16
C LEU A 176 -2.83 11.02 -18.90
N LYS A 177 -3.21 11.61 -17.76
CA LYS A 177 -4.63 11.89 -17.45
C LYS A 177 -5.27 12.74 -18.54
N VAL A 178 -4.59 13.81 -18.94
CA VAL A 178 -5.06 14.71 -20.01
C VAL A 178 -5.14 14.00 -21.37
N GLU A 179 -4.12 13.24 -21.75
CA GLU A 179 -4.09 12.55 -23.05
C GLU A 179 -5.11 11.41 -23.15
N LEU A 180 -5.29 10.63 -22.08
CA LEU A 180 -6.28 9.55 -22.05
C LEU A 180 -7.71 10.10 -22.07
N ASP A 181 -7.99 11.19 -21.36
CA ASP A 181 -9.30 11.83 -21.39
C ASP A 181 -9.62 12.36 -22.81
N LYS A 182 -8.65 12.92 -23.53
CA LYS A 182 -8.80 13.31 -24.95
C LYS A 182 -9.12 12.11 -25.84
N LEU A 183 -8.44 10.98 -25.65
CA LEU A 183 -8.70 9.76 -26.43
C LEU A 183 -10.10 9.21 -26.16
N ARG A 184 -10.56 9.24 -24.90
CA ARG A 184 -11.91 8.80 -24.52
C ARG A 184 -12.98 9.64 -25.22
N LEU A 185 -12.83 10.96 -25.23
CA LEU A 185 -13.77 11.88 -25.87
C LEU A 185 -13.83 11.73 -27.40
N ARG A 186 -12.73 11.30 -28.03
CA ARG A 186 -12.69 11.04 -29.49
C ARG A 186 -13.43 9.77 -29.89
N ASN A 187 -13.48 8.76 -29.02
CA ASN A 187 -14.13 7.47 -29.29
C ASN A 187 -15.65 7.47 -29.03
N ILE A 188 -16.20 8.58 -28.49
CA ILE A 188 -17.65 8.76 -28.23
C ILE A 188 -18.34 9.50 -29.40
N LYS A 189 -17.58 9.97 -30.40
CA LYS A 189 -18.10 10.54 -31.65
C LYS A 189 -18.07 9.52 -32.78
#